data_AF-A0A373JAI5-F1
#
_entry.id   AF-A0A373JAI5-F1
#
_cell.length_a   1.000
_cell.length_b   1.000
_cell.length_c   1.000
_cell.angle_alpha   90.00
_cell.angle_beta   90.00
_cell.angle_gamma   90.00
#
_symmetry.space_group_name_H-M   'P 1'
#
loop_
_entity.id
_entity.type
_entity.pdbx_description
1 polymer ?
#
loop_
_entity_poly.entity_id
_entity_poly.type
_entity_poly.pdbx_seq_one_letter_code
_entity_poly.pdbx_strand_id
1 'polypeptide(L)'
;MILCFGLSWPISIRKSWTSRTAKGKSLFFECFIWIGYVFGIARKIIQVNVGEETSWLFYLVWFFYVLNMIEITIDMILYFRNVKLDKERDANK
;
A
#
# COMPACT_ATOMS: atom_id res chain seq x y z
N MET A 1 4.85 -13.36 6.62
CA MET A 1 3.76 -12.39 6.34
C MET A 1 4.19 -11.29 5.38
N ILE A 2 5.25 -10.53 5.69
CA ILE A 2 5.61 -9.32 4.93
C ILE A 2 5.90 -9.55 3.44
N LEU A 3 6.54 -10.66 3.05
CA LEU A 3 6.83 -10.93 1.63
C LEU A 3 5.58 -11.25 0.82
N CYS A 4 4.76 -12.21 1.26
CA CYS A 4 3.51 -12.55 0.55
C CYS A 4 2.49 -11.41 0.59
N PHE A 5 2.47 -10.66 1.69
CA PHE A 5 1.65 -9.47 1.81
C PHE A 5 2.16 -8.40 0.84
N GLY A 6 3.46 -8.09 0.83
CA GLY A 6 4.04 -7.13 -0.11
C GLY A 6 3.78 -7.48 -1.58
N LEU A 7 3.99 -8.74 -1.98
CA LEU A 7 3.69 -9.20 -3.34
C LEU A 7 2.22 -9.03 -3.77
N SER A 8 1.28 -8.93 -2.83
CA SER A 8 -0.12 -8.69 -3.18
C SER A 8 -0.36 -7.31 -3.80
N TRP A 9 0.45 -6.30 -3.47
CA TRP A 9 0.32 -4.95 -4.03
C TRP A 9 0.80 -4.81 -5.47
N PRO A 10 1.99 -5.30 -5.88
CA PRO A 10 2.40 -5.30 -7.28
C PRO A 10 1.38 -5.97 -8.19
N ILE A 11 0.76 -7.07 -7.72
CA ILE A 11 -0.32 -7.75 -8.43
C ILE A 11 -1.57 -6.86 -8.51
N SER A 12 -1.97 -6.23 -7.39
CA SER A 12 -3.10 -5.28 -7.33
C SER A 12 -2.89 -4.08 -8.27
N ILE A 13 -1.70 -3.47 -8.27
CA ILE A 13 -1.30 -2.35 -9.12
C ILE A 13 -1.38 -2.77 -10.59
N ARG A 14 -0.79 -3.91 -10.95
CA ARG A 14 -0.83 -4.42 -12.33
C ARG A 14 -2.27 -4.63 -12.80
N LYS A 15 -3.11 -5.23 -11.95
CA LYS A 15 -4.53 -5.44 -12.22
C LYS A 15 -5.24 -4.10 -12.40
N SER A 16 -5.05 -3.15 -11.49
CA SER A 16 -5.62 -1.80 -11.53
C SER A 16 -5.22 -1.05 -12.81
N TRP A 17 -3.95 -1.15 -13.22
CA TRP A 17 -3.44 -0.53 -14.45
C TRP A 17 -4.04 -1.14 -15.71
N THR A 18 -4.17 -2.46 -15.76
CA THR A 18 -4.64 -3.19 -16.94
C THR A 18 -6.16 -3.12 -17.08
N SER A 19 -6.90 -3.26 -15.98
CA SER A 19 -8.36 -3.28 -15.99
C SER A 19 -8.96 -1.88 -16.26
N ARG A 20 -8.24 -0.82 -15.89
CA ARG A 20 -8.69 0.58 -15.97
C ARG A 20 -10.08 0.80 -15.35
N THR A 21 -10.38 0.06 -14.28
CA THR A 21 -11.63 0.15 -13.53
C THR A 21 -11.35 -0.03 -12.03
N ALA A 22 -12.06 0.72 -11.21
CA ALA A 22 -12.02 0.68 -9.76
C ALA A 22 -13.18 -0.15 -9.17
N LYS A 23 -14.07 -0.69 -10.01
CA LYS A 23 -15.22 -1.50 -9.57
C LYS A 23 -14.75 -2.76 -8.82
N GLY A 24 -15.30 -2.96 -7.61
CA GLY A 24 -14.97 -4.10 -6.75
C GLY A 24 -13.72 -3.92 -5.87
N LYS A 25 -13.07 -2.75 -5.91
CA LYS A 25 -11.92 -2.41 -5.05
C LYS A 25 -12.33 -1.47 -3.93
N SER A 26 -11.82 -1.70 -2.72
CA SER A 26 -12.17 -0.93 -1.52
C SER A 26 -11.02 -0.04 -1.08
N LEU A 27 -11.11 1.25 -1.44
CA LEU A 27 -10.16 2.27 -0.99
C LEU A 27 -10.10 2.36 0.54
N PHE A 28 -11.25 2.19 1.21
CA PHE A 28 -11.31 2.22 2.67
C PHE A 28 -10.40 1.15 3.29
N PHE A 29 -10.46 -0.09 2.78
CA PHE A 29 -9.59 -1.17 3.24
C PHE A 29 -8.10 -0.85 3.03
N GLU A 30 -7.74 -0.31 1.87
CA GLU A 30 -6.36 0.14 1.60
C GLU A 30 -5.91 1.23 2.55
N CYS A 31 -6.77 2.20 2.89
CA CYS A 31 -6.46 3.24 3.87
C CYS A 31 -6.22 2.66 5.27
N PHE A 32 -6.99 1.67 5.73
CA PHE A 32 -6.74 1.00 7.01
C PHE A 32 -5.36 0.34 7.06
N ILE A 33 -5.00 -0.37 6.00
CA ILE A 33 -3.68 -1.00 5.90
C ILE A 33 -2.59 0.07 5.90
N TRP A 34 -2.76 1.14 5.12
CA TRP A 34 -1.81 2.25 5.04
C TRP A 34 -1.56 2.89 6.41
N ILE A 35 -2.62 3.16 7.18
CA ILE A 35 -2.52 3.69 8.55
C ILE A 35 -1.79 2.69 9.47
N GLY A 36 -2.08 1.40 9.34
CA GLY A 36 -1.36 0.35 10.07
C GLY A 36 0.15 0.36 9.78
N TYR A 37 0.55 0.58 8.52
CA TYR A 37 1.96 0.71 8.14
C TYR A 37 2.60 1.95 8.76
N VAL A 38 1.92 3.10 8.79
CA VAL A 38 2.41 4.32 9.44
C VAL A 38 2.69 4.07 10.93
N PHE A 39 1.75 3.44 11.65
CA PHE A 39 1.97 3.09 13.06
C PHE A 39 3.11 2.07 13.25
N GLY A 40 3.25 1.11 12.35
CA GLY A 40 4.37 0.15 12.37
C GLY A 40 5.74 0.82 12.18
N ILE A 41 5.83 1.80 11.28
CA ILE A 41 7.04 2.61 11.08
C ILE A 41 7.31 3.47 12.31
N ALA A 42 6.29 4.15 12.86
CA ALA A 42 6.43 4.98 14.06
C ALA A 42 6.96 4.17 15.25
N ARG A 43 6.43 2.96 15.47
CA ARG A 43 6.94 2.04 16.51
C ARG A 43 8.42 1.71 16.32
N LYS A 44 8.84 1.42 15.08
CA LYS A 44 10.25 1.13 14.77
C LYS A 44 11.16 2.34 15.03
N ILE A 45 10.69 3.55 14.72
CA ILE A 45 11.45 4.77 15.03
C ILE A 45 11.63 4.90 16.53
N ILE A 46 10.58 4.69 17.33
CA ILE A 46 10.68 4.73 18.80
C ILE A 46 11.67 3.68 19.31
N GLN A 47 11.63 2.45 18.76
CA GLN A 47 12.53 1.36 19.14
C GLN A 47 14.01 1.72 18.97
N VAL A 48 14.35 2.38 17.85
CA VAL A 48 15.72 2.88 17.60
C VAL A 48 16.11 4.00 18.57
N ASN A 49 15.17 4.90 18.88
CA ASN A 49 15.45 6.03 19.78
C ASN A 49 15.63 5.62 21.24
N VAL A 50 14.99 4.52 21.67
CA VAL A 50 15.11 3.98 23.04
C VAL A 50 16.40 3.14 23.21
N GLY A 51 17.18 2.94 22.13
CA GLY A 51 18.47 2.26 22.19
C GLY A 51 18.37 0.73 22.24
N GLU A 52 17.27 0.14 21.78
CA GLU A 52 17.19 -1.31 21.62
C GLU A 52 18.16 -1.80 20.53
N GLU A 53 18.77 -2.98 20.74
CA GLU A 53 19.66 -3.57 19.75
C GLU A 53 18.93 -3.84 18.42
N THR A 54 19.35 -3.14 17.36
CA THR A 54 18.85 -3.36 16.01
C THR A 54 19.69 -4.40 15.26
N SER A 55 19.17 -5.62 15.08
CA SER A 55 19.81 -6.65 14.25
C SER A 55 19.65 -6.35 12.75
N TRP A 56 20.42 -7.02 11.87
CA TRP A 56 20.26 -6.93 10.40
C TRP A 56 18.80 -7.12 9.92
N LEU A 57 18.08 -8.08 10.53
CA LEU A 57 16.67 -8.34 10.24
C LEU A 57 15.78 -7.12 10.51
N PHE A 58 16.14 -6.24 11.44
CA PHE A 58 15.40 -5.02 11.74
C PHE A 58 15.34 -4.11 10.50
N TYR A 59 16.49 -3.88 9.86
CA TYR A 59 16.64 -3.04 8.67
C TYR A 59 15.94 -3.67 7.45
N LEU A 60 16.08 -4.98 7.26
CA LEU A 60 15.38 -5.71 6.20
C LEU A 60 13.86 -5.56 6.33
N VAL A 61 13.31 -5.76 7.54
CA VAL A 61 11.87 -5.60 7.79
C VAL A 61 11.43 -4.14 7.63
N TRP A 62 12.26 -3.18 8.06
CA TRP A 62 11.97 -1.75 7.89
C TRP A 62 11.90 -1.35 6.42
N PHE A 63 12.84 -1.84 5.60
CA PHE A 63 12.85 -1.63 4.15
C PHE A 63 11.54 -2.13 3.50
N PHE A 64 11.12 -3.36 3.79
CA PHE A 64 9.86 -3.87 3.23
C PHE A 64 8.62 -3.12 3.74
N TYR A 65 8.66 -2.59 4.96
CA TYR A 65 7.57 -1.75 5.47
C TYR A 65 7.41 -0.47 4.66
N VAL A 66 8.52 0.21 4.37
CA VAL A 66 8.54 1.42 3.55
C VAL A 66 8.14 1.10 2.10
N LEU A 67 8.67 0.02 1.54
CA LEU A 67 8.31 -0.44 0.19
C LEU A 67 6.79 -0.67 0.07
N ASN A 68 6.20 -1.43 1.01
CA ASN A 68 4.77 -1.70 1.00
C ASN A 68 3.93 -0.42 1.13
N MET A 69 4.36 0.54 1.97
CA MET A 69 3.70 1.84 2.08
C MET A 69 3.69 2.60 0.75
N ILE A 70 4.81 2.58 0.00
CA ILE A 70 4.91 3.20 -1.33
C ILE A 70 3.96 2.50 -2.30
N GLU A 71 3.96 1.16 -2.32
CA GLU A 71 3.11 0.38 -3.22
C GLU A 71 1.61 0.62 -2.95
N ILE A 72 1.17 0.61 -1.68
CA ILE A 72 -0.20 0.97 -1.30
C ILE A 72 -0.53 2.38 -1.79
N THR A 73 0.39 3.32 -1.65
CA THR A 73 0.18 4.72 -2.08
C THR A 73 -0.01 4.83 -3.59
N ILE A 74 0.82 4.14 -4.38
CA ILE A 74 0.68 4.07 -5.83
C ILE A 74 -0.67 3.46 -6.21
N ASP A 75 -1.07 2.39 -5.54
CA ASP A 75 -2.32 1.69 -5.82
C ASP A 75 -3.55 2.56 -5.54
N MET A 76 -3.53 3.33 -4.44
CA MET A 76 -4.57 4.33 -4.12
C MET A 76 -4.65 5.43 -5.20
N ILE A 77 -3.50 5.93 -5.70
CA ILE A 77 -3.48 6.92 -6.78
C ILE A 77 -4.12 6.34 -8.06
N LEU A 78 -3.79 5.09 -8.40
CA LEU A 78 -4.40 4.40 -9.54
C LEU A 78 -5.89 4.16 -9.33
N TYR A 79 -6.34 3.89 -8.10
CA TYR A 79 -7.75 3.79 -7.77
C TYR A 79 -8.48 5.09 -8.14
N PHE A 80 -8.00 6.26 -7.69
CA PHE A 80 -8.63 7.55 -8.03
C PHE A 80 -8.68 7.81 -9.54
N ARG A 81 -7.60 7.48 -10.27
CA ARG A 81 -7.58 7.56 -11.73
C ARG A 81 -8.67 6.68 -12.35
N ASN A 82 -8.79 5.45 -11.90
CA ASN A 82 -9.76 4.50 -12.44
C ASN A 82 -11.21 4.86 -12.07
N VAL A 83 -11.45 5.42 -10.89
CA VAL A 83 -12.76 5.98 -10.51
C VAL A 83 -13.18 7.08 -11.49
N LYS A 84 -12.24 7.94 -11.89
CA LYS A 84 -12.53 8.98 -12.89
C LYS A 84 -12.91 8.37 -14.25
N LEU A 85 -12.15 7.38 -14.72
CA LEU A 85 -12.43 6.67 -15.97
C LEU A 85 -13.77 5.92 -15.94
N ASP A 86 -14.12 5.31 -14.81
CA ASP A 86 -15.41 4.64 -14.62
C ASP A 86 -16.57 5.65 -14.66
N LYS A 87 -16.43 6.81 -14.02
CA LYS A 87 -17.44 7.89 -14.08
C LYS A 87 -17.65 8.41 -15.51
N GLU A 88 -16.57 8.60 -16.26
CA GLU A 88 -16.66 9.01 -17.68
C GLU A 88 -17.34 7.94 -18.54
N ARG A 89 -17.10 6.65 -18.27
CA ARG A 89 -17.78 5.55 -18.98
C ARG A 89 -19.26 5.45 -18.64
N ASP A 90 -19.62 5.63 -17.38
CA ASP A 90 -21.01 5.54 -16.93
C ASP A 90 -21.82 6.79 -17.35
N ALA A 91 -21.18 7.95 -17.60
CA ALA A 91 -21.83 9.15 -18.14
C ALA A 91 -22.03 9.14 -19.67
N ASN A 92 -21.28 8.30 -20.40
CA ASN A 92 -21.41 8.12 -21.86
C ASN A 92 -22.30 6.93 -22.24
N LYS A 93 -22.94 6.29 -21.25
CA LYS A 93 -23.94 5.23 -21.45
C LYS A 93 -25.33 5.80 -21.28
#